data_AF-A0A291LIQ3-F1
#
_entry.id   AF-A0A291LIQ3-F1
#
_cell.length_a   1.000
_cell.length_b   1.000
_cell.length_c   1.000
_cell.angle_alpha   90.00
_cell.angle_beta   90.00
_cell.angle_gamma   90.00
#
_symmetry.space_group_name_H-M   'P 1'
#
loop_
_entity.id
_entity.type
_entity.pdbx_description
1 polymer ?
#
loop_
_entity_poly.entity_id
_entity_poly.type
_entity_poly.pdbx_seq_one_letter_code
_entity_poly.pdbx_strand_id
1 'polypeptide(L)'
;MCNGEHLTKSGVQDIVNIRASLNLGLSDTLKSSFPNTVAVARPNPVLLSLNSSSHTDCEWVAGFTSGEGSFKVKVKESIRSKVGFQTFMDFRITQHSRDDKLMESLINFFGCGQYKLRGKGNLPGGD
;
A
#
# COMPACT_ATOMS: atom_id res chain seq x y z
N MET A 1 -24.15 9.89 -1.33
CA MET A 1 -24.76 10.89 -2.24
C MET A 1 -26.26 10.63 -2.30
N CYS A 2 -26.97 10.96 -1.22
CA CYS A 2 -28.36 10.53 -1.03
C CYS A 2 -29.37 11.64 -1.38
N ASN A 3 -28.88 12.88 -1.58
CA ASN A 3 -29.70 14.08 -1.74
C ASN A 3 -29.95 14.47 -3.22
N GLY A 4 -29.46 13.68 -4.19
CA GLY A 4 -29.62 14.00 -5.62
C GLY A 4 -28.77 15.15 -6.17
N GLU A 5 -27.88 15.74 -5.37
CA GLU A 5 -27.06 16.91 -5.76
C GLU A 5 -26.21 16.70 -7.02
N HIS A 6 -25.79 15.46 -7.28
CA HIS A 6 -25.05 15.07 -8.48
C HIS A 6 -25.83 15.25 -9.79
N LEU A 7 -27.13 15.52 -9.74
CA LEU A 7 -27.95 15.85 -10.91
C LEU A 7 -27.85 17.33 -11.29
N THR A 8 -27.23 18.16 -10.45
CA THR A 8 -27.02 19.58 -10.70
C THR A 8 -25.63 19.83 -11.30
N LYS A 9 -25.49 20.91 -12.09
CA LYS A 9 -24.18 21.29 -12.66
C LYS A 9 -23.12 21.52 -11.57
N SER A 10 -23.50 22.16 -10.46
CA SER A 10 -22.62 22.40 -9.32
C SER A 10 -22.20 21.10 -8.64
N GLY A 11 -23.14 20.20 -8.36
CA GLY A 11 -22.82 18.92 -7.74
C GLY A 11 -21.95 18.02 -8.61
N VAL A 12 -22.13 18.01 -9.94
CA VAL A 12 -21.20 17.34 -10.86
C VAL A 12 -19.81 17.98 -10.77
N GLN A 13 -19.72 19.32 -10.76
CA GLN A 13 -18.44 20.00 -10.62
C GLN A 13 -17.73 19.64 -9.30
N ASP A 14 -18.46 19.52 -8.19
CA ASP A 14 -17.90 19.11 -6.89
C ASP A 14 -17.37 17.67 -6.93
N ILE A 15 -18.07 16.76 -7.60
CA ILE A 15 -17.60 15.38 -7.81
C ILE A 15 -16.31 15.36 -8.63
N VAL A 16 -16.23 16.19 -9.68
CA VAL A 16 -15.02 16.31 -10.50
C VAL A 16 -13.85 16.87 -9.68
N ASN A 17 -14.11 17.86 -8.82
CA ASN A 17 -13.13 18.42 -7.88
C ASN A 17 -12.59 17.35 -6.92
N ILE A 18 -13.44 16.47 -6.38
CA ILE A 18 -13.03 15.32 -5.55
C ILE A 18 -12.21 14.34 -6.39
N ARG A 19 -12.71 13.99 -7.58
CA ARG A 19 -12.09 13.01 -8.48
C ARG A 19 -10.70 13.42 -8.93
N ALA A 20 -10.42 14.73 -9.01
CA ALA A 20 -9.12 15.26 -9.36
C ALA A 20 -8.00 14.84 -8.38
N SER A 21 -8.34 14.55 -7.13
CA SER A 21 -7.39 14.11 -6.10
C SER A 21 -7.40 12.61 -5.82
N LEU A 22 -8.26 11.85 -6.52
CA LEU A 22 -8.37 10.40 -6.38
C LEU A 22 -7.45 9.70 -7.39
N ASN A 23 -6.67 8.74 -6.90
CA ASN A 23 -5.82 7.85 -7.71
C ASN A 23 -4.92 8.62 -8.70
N LEU A 24 -5.17 8.49 -10.00
CA LEU A 24 -4.41 9.13 -11.07
C LEU A 24 -4.95 10.51 -11.48
N GLY A 25 -5.95 11.03 -10.76
CA GLY A 25 -6.58 12.31 -11.10
C GLY A 25 -7.38 12.26 -12.41
N LEU A 26 -7.60 13.42 -13.03
CA LEU A 26 -8.49 13.55 -14.19
C LEU A 26 -7.83 13.09 -15.51
N SER A 27 -8.62 12.48 -16.39
CA SER A 27 -8.26 12.28 -17.79
C SER A 27 -8.29 13.58 -18.57
N ASP A 28 -7.65 13.63 -19.74
CA ASP A 28 -7.58 14.86 -20.54
C ASP A 28 -8.95 15.32 -21.04
N THR A 29 -9.86 14.38 -21.37
CA THR A 29 -11.26 14.67 -21.69
C THR A 29 -11.99 15.35 -20.53
N LEU A 30 -11.73 14.94 -19.29
CA LEU A 30 -12.36 15.56 -18.11
C LEU A 30 -11.76 16.94 -17.83
N LYS A 31 -10.44 17.12 -18.03
CA LYS A 31 -9.81 18.44 -17.90
C LYS A 31 -10.37 19.43 -18.91
N SER A 32 -10.57 19.02 -20.16
CA SER A 32 -11.14 19.89 -21.19
C SER A 32 -12.62 20.20 -20.97
N SER A 33 -13.38 19.22 -20.45
CA SER A 33 -14.82 19.40 -20.18
C SER A 33 -15.09 20.20 -18.90
N PHE A 34 -14.16 20.21 -17.95
CA PHE A 34 -14.27 20.90 -16.66
C PHE A 34 -13.01 21.77 -16.40
N PRO A 35 -12.79 22.84 -17.19
CA PRO A 35 -11.53 23.59 -17.18
C PRO A 35 -11.28 24.35 -15.87
N ASN A 36 -12.33 24.64 -15.09
CA ASN A 36 -12.23 25.38 -13.82
C ASN A 36 -12.17 24.45 -12.60
N THR A 37 -11.78 23.19 -12.79
CA THR A 37 -11.68 22.22 -11.69
C THR A 37 -10.59 22.63 -10.70
N VAL A 38 -10.94 22.67 -9.41
CA VAL A 38 -9.99 22.83 -8.31
C VAL A 38 -9.96 21.54 -7.51
N ALA A 39 -8.79 20.89 -7.45
CA ALA A 39 -8.65 19.62 -6.77
C ALA A 39 -8.87 19.74 -5.27
N VAL A 40 -9.75 18.90 -4.70
CA VAL A 40 -10.01 18.87 -3.25
C VAL A 40 -8.78 18.37 -2.50
N ALA A 41 -8.42 18.98 -1.37
CA ALA A 41 -7.30 18.54 -0.56
C ALA A 41 -7.46 17.06 -0.15
N ARG A 42 -6.42 16.26 -0.37
CA ARG A 42 -6.42 14.85 0.07
C ARG A 42 -6.31 14.79 1.59
N PRO A 43 -7.14 14.01 2.29
CA PRO A 43 -7.00 13.87 3.73
C PRO A 43 -5.65 13.24 4.09
N ASN A 44 -5.05 13.72 5.18
CA ASN A 44 -3.84 13.13 5.72
C ASN A 44 -4.18 11.71 6.23
N PRO A 45 -3.39 10.67 5.90
CA PRO A 45 -3.63 9.34 6.41
C PRO A 45 -3.66 9.32 7.94
N VAL A 46 -4.65 8.63 8.51
CA VAL A 46 -4.70 8.37 9.94
C VAL A 46 -3.56 7.41 10.28
N LEU A 47 -2.76 7.74 11.29
CA LEU A 47 -1.74 6.82 11.79
C LEU A 47 -2.44 5.62 12.43
N LEU A 48 -2.31 4.45 11.82
CA LEU A 48 -2.85 3.21 12.37
C LEU A 48 -1.89 2.68 13.43
N SER A 49 -2.33 2.69 14.69
CA SER A 49 -1.67 1.97 15.77
C SER A 49 -2.25 0.56 15.84
N LEU A 50 -1.63 -0.38 15.13
CA LEU A 50 -2.04 -1.79 15.15
C LEU A 50 -1.70 -2.44 16.50
N ASN A 51 -2.65 -3.17 17.07
CA ASN A 51 -2.50 -3.88 18.33
C ASN A 51 -2.62 -5.39 18.11
N SER A 52 -1.56 -6.15 18.41
CA SER A 52 -1.55 -7.62 18.27
C SER A 52 -2.47 -8.36 19.23
N SER A 53 -3.01 -7.68 20.24
CA SER A 53 -4.06 -8.20 21.13
C SER A 53 -5.49 -7.90 20.63
N SER A 54 -5.65 -7.05 19.61
CA SER A 54 -6.94 -6.72 19.01
C SER A 54 -7.31 -7.74 17.94
N HIS A 55 -8.46 -8.39 18.10
CA HIS A 55 -8.94 -9.38 17.13
C HIS A 55 -9.13 -8.77 15.74
N THR A 56 -9.75 -7.59 15.66
CA THR A 56 -9.98 -6.89 14.38
C THR A 56 -8.68 -6.50 13.69
N ASP A 57 -7.65 -6.10 14.45
CA ASP A 57 -6.34 -5.77 13.86
C ASP A 57 -5.65 -7.02 13.33
N CYS A 58 -5.74 -8.15 14.06
CA CYS A 58 -5.24 -9.44 13.60
C CYS A 58 -5.90 -9.90 12.30
N GLU A 59 -7.23 -9.79 12.19
CA GLU A 59 -7.96 -10.13 10.97
C GLU A 59 -7.60 -9.19 9.81
N TRP A 60 -7.46 -7.89 10.09
CA TRP A 60 -7.03 -6.92 9.10
C TRP A 60 -5.61 -7.23 8.59
N VAL A 61 -4.65 -7.51 9.48
CA VAL A 61 -3.28 -7.88 9.10
C VAL A 61 -3.27 -9.19 8.32
N ALA A 62 -4.10 -10.17 8.68
CA ALA A 62 -4.23 -11.42 7.93
C ALA A 62 -4.76 -11.17 6.50
N GLY A 63 -5.81 -10.37 6.35
CA GLY A 63 -6.35 -9.97 5.05
C GLY A 63 -5.35 -9.19 4.22
N PHE A 64 -4.68 -8.21 4.82
CA PHE A 64 -3.64 -7.40 4.17
C PHE A 64 -2.45 -8.27 3.71
N THR A 65 -2.00 -9.19 4.57
CA THR A 65 -0.94 -10.16 4.24
C THR A 65 -1.37 -11.11 3.13
N SER A 66 -2.66 -11.44 3.03
CA SER A 66 -3.17 -12.30 1.95
C SER A 66 -3.09 -11.61 0.57
N GLY A 67 -3.20 -10.27 0.55
CA GLY A 67 -3.06 -9.48 -0.68
C GLY A 67 -1.62 -9.10 -1.03
N GLU A 68 -0.85 -8.63 -0.04
CA GLU A 68 0.48 -7.99 -0.24
C GLU A 68 1.65 -8.82 0.29
N GLY A 69 1.35 -9.90 1.02
CA GLY A 69 2.33 -10.78 1.65
C GLY A 69 2.90 -11.83 0.70
N SER A 70 4.07 -12.31 1.05
CA SER A 70 4.78 -13.35 0.31
C SER A 70 5.55 -14.24 1.28
N PHE A 71 5.26 -15.54 1.24
CA PHE A 71 5.96 -16.58 1.99
C PHE A 71 6.84 -17.36 1.02
N LYS A 72 8.16 -17.27 1.16
CA LYS A 72 9.12 -17.90 0.26
C LYS A 72 10.07 -18.81 1.02
N VAL A 73 10.41 -19.92 0.39
CA VAL A 73 11.58 -20.71 0.74
C VAL A 73 12.69 -20.33 -0.23
N LYS A 74 13.84 -19.89 0.29
CA LYS A 74 15.04 -19.58 -0.49
C LYS A 74 16.09 -20.63 -0.22
N VAL A 75 16.70 -21.14 -1.28
CA VAL A 75 17.83 -22.07 -1.20
C VAL A 75 19.02 -21.37 -1.82
N LYS A 76 20.13 -21.33 -1.10
CA LYS A 76 21.39 -20.71 -1.55
C LYS A 76 22.52 -21.71 -1.38
N GLU A 77 23.43 -21.77 -2.35
CA GLU A 77 24.66 -22.54 -2.20
C GLU A 77 25.46 -22.09 -0.97
N SER A 78 26.02 -23.06 -0.25
CA SER A 78 26.80 -22.81 0.95
C SER A 78 27.83 -23.90 1.16
N ILE A 79 29.10 -23.53 1.02
CA ILE A 79 30.26 -24.39 1.33
C ILE A 79 30.34 -24.79 2.81
N ARG A 80 29.62 -24.09 3.70
CA ARG A 80 29.58 -24.39 5.14
C ARG A 80 28.57 -25.49 5.46
N SER A 81 27.63 -25.75 4.56
CA SER A 81 26.63 -26.79 4.73
C SER A 81 27.16 -28.12 4.20
N LYS A 82 26.97 -29.20 4.97
CA LYS A 82 27.38 -30.56 4.54
C LYS A 82 26.68 -31.01 3.25
N VAL A 83 25.46 -30.53 3.02
CA VAL A 83 24.67 -30.85 1.82
C VAL A 83 24.91 -29.86 0.66
N GLY A 84 25.80 -28.89 0.84
CA GLY A 84 26.14 -27.88 -0.18
C GLY A 84 25.18 -26.69 -0.29
N PHE A 85 24.04 -26.71 0.42
CA PHE A 85 23.02 -25.67 0.37
C PHE A 85 22.56 -25.22 1.76
N GLN A 86 22.14 -23.96 1.85
CA GLN A 86 21.48 -23.36 3.01
C GLN A 86 20.08 -22.89 2.61
N THR A 87 19.09 -23.22 3.43
CA THR A 87 17.69 -22.86 3.22
C THR A 87 17.27 -21.76 4.19
N PHE A 88 16.48 -20.81 3.71
CA PHE A 88 15.90 -19.72 4.49
C PHE A 88 14.40 -19.62 4.23
N MET A 89 13.63 -19.34 5.27
CA MET A 89 12.25 -18.91 5.13
C MET A 89 12.20 -17.37 5.13
N ASP A 90 11.50 -16.80 4.17
CA ASP A 90 11.42 -15.35 3.97
C ASP A 90 9.95 -14.95 3.86
N PHE A 91 9.46 -14.28 4.90
CA PHE A 91 8.17 -13.61 4.89
C PHE A 91 8.36 -12.13 4.56
N ARG A 92 7.63 -11.62 3.57
CA ARG A 92 7.71 -10.23 3.13
C ARG A 92 6.33 -9.66 2.83
N ILE A 93 6.09 -8.44 3.28
CA ILE A 93 5.00 -7.58 2.80
C ILE A 93 5.63 -6.46 1.97
N THR A 94 5.13 -6.23 0.76
CA THR A 94 5.62 -5.14 -0.11
C THR A 94 4.53 -4.12 -0.33
N GLN A 95 4.84 -2.83 -0.20
CA GLN A 95 3.87 -1.76 -0.43
C GLN A 95 4.58 -0.51 -0.99
N HIS A 96 3.82 0.40 -1.60
CA HIS A 96 4.33 1.71 -2.01
C HIS A 96 4.88 2.48 -0.81
N SER A 97 5.97 3.24 -1.02
CA SER A 97 6.64 4.03 0.03
C SER A 97 5.80 5.16 0.64
N ARG A 98 4.56 5.34 0.19
CA ARG A 98 3.63 6.34 0.75
C ARG A 98 3.03 5.88 2.08
N ASP A 99 3.09 4.57 2.31
CA ASP A 99 2.55 3.88 3.48
C ASP A 99 3.71 3.35 4.36
N ASP A 100 4.85 4.05 4.38
CA ASP A 100 6.05 3.70 5.17
C ASP A 100 5.75 3.57 6.67
N LYS A 101 4.97 4.50 7.24
CA LYS A 101 4.54 4.45 8.64
C LYS A 101 3.68 3.24 8.98
N LEU A 102 2.88 2.76 8.02
CA LEU A 102 2.14 1.51 8.18
C LEU A 102 3.10 0.31 8.18
N MET A 103 4.12 0.32 7.32
CA MET A 103 5.13 -0.74 7.31
C MET A 103 5.93 -0.77 8.61
N GLU A 104 6.20 0.38 9.22
CA GLU A 104 6.82 0.47 10.54
C GLU A 104 5.90 -0.05 11.66
N SER A 105 4.60 0.26 11.62
CA SER A 105 3.66 -0.23 12.63
C SER A 105 3.50 -1.76 12.60
N LEU A 106 3.65 -2.38 11.42
CA LEU A 106 3.66 -3.84 11.28
C LEU A 106 4.85 -4.50 11.99
N ILE A 107 6.00 -3.84 12.08
CA ILE A 107 7.16 -4.36 12.83
C ILE A 107 6.80 -4.46 14.32
N ASN A 108 6.17 -3.41 14.86
CA ASN A 108 5.71 -3.40 16.25
C ASN A 108 4.60 -4.44 16.47
N PHE A 109 3.66 -4.58 15.53
CA PHE A 109 2.58 -5.56 15.57
C PHE A 109 3.12 -7.00 15.64
N PHE A 110 4.06 -7.37 14.78
CA PHE A 110 4.65 -8.71 14.76
C PHE A 110 5.73 -8.92 15.84
N GLY A 111 6.22 -7.86 16.46
CA GLY A 111 7.37 -7.91 17.39
C GLY A 111 8.68 -8.33 16.72
N CYS A 112 8.75 -8.32 15.38
CA CYS A 112 9.94 -8.69 14.61
C CYS A 112 9.89 -8.10 13.20
N GLY A 113 10.97 -8.32 12.43
CA GLY A 113 11.11 -7.84 11.06
C GLY A 113 11.86 -6.51 10.95
N GLN A 114 11.97 -6.01 9.71
CA GLN A 114 12.68 -4.77 9.41
C GLN A 114 12.07 -4.11 8.17
N TYR A 115 11.95 -2.77 8.19
CA TYR A 115 11.55 -1.99 7.04
C TYR A 115 12.75 -1.74 6.12
N LYS A 116 12.55 -1.90 4.81
CA LYS A 116 13.57 -1.63 3.78
C LYS A 116 12.95 -0.91 2.60
N LEU A 117 13.41 0.31 2.34
CA LEU A 117 13.08 1.02 1.12
C LEU A 117 13.80 0.38 -0.07
N ARG A 118 13.06 0.01 -1.11
CA ARG A 118 13.67 -0.48 -2.36
C ARG A 118 14.26 0.72 -3.11
N GLY A 119 15.56 0.69 -3.38
CA GLY A 119 16.20 1.63 -4.30
C GLY A 119 15.71 1.43 -5.74
N LYS A 120 15.65 2.51 -6.52
CA LYS A 120 15.39 2.44 -7.97
C LYS A 120 16.54 1.68 -8.65
N GLY A 121 16.37 0.38 -8.91
CA GLY A 121 17.35 -0.43 -9.64
C GLY A 121 17.33 -1.94 -9.36
N ASN A 122 16.89 -2.39 -8.18
CA ASN A 122 16.89 -3.83 -7.87
C ASN A 122 15.51 -4.47 -8.16
N LEU A 123 15.30 -4.78 -9.44
CA LEU A 123 14.30 -5.78 -9.85
C LEU A 123 14.71 -7.14 -9.27
N PRO A 124 13.80 -7.90 -8.63
CA PRO A 124 14.11 -9.24 -8.17
C PRO A 124 14.08 -10.20 -9.37
N GLY A 125 15.25 -10.44 -9.96
CA GLY A 125 15.45 -11.41 -11.04
C GLY A 125 16.91 -11.76 -11.30
N GLY A 126 17.82 -11.41 -10.38
CA GLY A 126 19.24 -11.74 -10.43
C GLY A 126 19.65 -12.48 -9.18
N ASP A 127 19.14 -13.71 -9.04
CA ASP A 127 19.80 -14.81 -8.35
C ASP A 127 19.72 -16.01 -9.32
#